data_AF-A0A0W1QLU6-F1
#
_entry.id   AF-A0A0W1QLU6-F1
#
_cell.length_a   1.000
_cell.length_b   1.000
_cell.length_c   1.000
_cell.angle_alpha   90.00
_cell.angle_beta   90.00
_cell.angle_gamma   90.00
#
_symmetry.space_group_name_H-M   'P 1'
#
loop_
_entity.id
_entity.type
_entity.pdbx_description
1 polymer ?
#
loop_
_entity_poly.entity_id
_entity_poly.type
_entity_poly.pdbx_seq_one_letter_code
_entity_poly.pdbx_strand_id
1 'polypeptide(L)'
;MIEPRQGMGATLRQNIEDLTARQREDAERAPLSDKVADRITRFTGSMTFVVLHLVLFGVWISVNLGVLPIVPRFDPTFVALAMVASVEAIFLSTFVLISQNRMATVADRRADLDLHVGLLTEHELTKLAGLVERIADRLDIRADDPEFAEIHADVEPVQVLDALDESRKEKGID
;
A
#
# COMPACT_ATOMS: atom_id res chain seq x y z
N MET A 1 -41.45 -6.22 -19.26
CA MET A 1 -40.42 -7.23 -19.03
C MET A 1 -39.08 -6.57 -19.30
N ILE A 2 -38.20 -6.49 -18.29
CA ILE A 2 -36.84 -5.95 -18.41
C ILE A 2 -35.90 -7.15 -18.37
N GLU A 3 -35.17 -7.41 -19.45
CA GLU A 3 -34.18 -8.50 -19.50
C GLU A 3 -32.96 -8.17 -18.60
N PRO A 4 -32.43 -9.14 -17.85
CA PRO A 4 -31.30 -8.91 -16.97
C PRO A 4 -29.97 -8.82 -17.75
N ARG A 5 -29.13 -7.87 -17.33
CA ARG A 5 -27.80 -7.53 -17.83
C ARG A 5 -26.84 -8.75 -17.86
N GLN A 6 -26.77 -9.49 -18.96
CA GLN A 6 -25.78 -10.59 -19.13
C GLN A 6 -24.41 -10.14 -19.68
N GLY A 7 -24.28 -8.89 -20.18
CA GLY A 7 -23.02 -8.40 -20.76
C GLY A 7 -21.98 -7.92 -19.73
N MET A 8 -22.40 -7.39 -18.58
CA MET A 8 -21.50 -6.71 -17.64
C MET A 8 -20.52 -7.66 -16.93
N GLY A 9 -20.93 -8.92 -16.73
CA GLY A 9 -20.06 -9.94 -16.15
C GLY A 9 -18.96 -10.41 -17.10
N ALA A 10 -19.21 -10.46 -18.41
CA ALA A 10 -18.21 -10.85 -19.40
C ALA A 10 -17.16 -9.74 -19.60
N THR A 11 -17.59 -8.49 -19.72
CA THR A 11 -16.68 -7.33 -19.86
C THR A 11 -15.84 -7.10 -18.60
N LEU A 12 -16.43 -7.25 -17.40
CA LEU A 12 -15.66 -7.16 -16.15
C LEU A 12 -14.60 -8.26 -16.03
N ARG A 13 -14.96 -9.50 -16.41
CA ARG A 13 -14.03 -10.64 -16.39
C ARG A 13 -12.87 -10.44 -17.37
N GLN A 14 -13.17 -9.96 -18.57
CA GLN A 14 -12.17 -9.63 -19.58
C GLN A 14 -11.26 -8.49 -19.12
N ASN A 15 -11.81 -7.42 -18.52
CA ASN A 15 -11.01 -6.34 -17.93
C ASN A 15 -10.11 -6.84 -16.79
N ILE A 16 -10.60 -7.73 -15.93
CA ILE A 16 -9.79 -8.33 -14.85
C ILE A 16 -8.66 -9.18 -15.45
N GLU A 17 -8.94 -9.98 -16.49
CA GLU A 17 -7.94 -10.78 -17.19
C GLU A 17 -6.88 -9.89 -17.84
N ASP A 18 -7.27 -8.81 -18.52
CA ASP A 18 -6.35 -7.84 -19.14
C ASP A 18 -5.48 -7.13 -18.10
N LEU A 19 -6.06 -6.70 -16.97
CA LEU A 19 -5.31 -6.11 -15.86
C LEU A 19 -4.33 -7.09 -15.23
N THR A 20 -4.74 -8.34 -15.05
CA THR A 20 -3.89 -9.41 -14.50
C THR A 20 -2.76 -9.77 -15.46
N ALA A 21 -3.03 -9.78 -16.77
CA ALA A 21 -2.03 -10.01 -17.81
C ALA A 21 -0.96 -8.91 -17.81
N ARG A 22 -1.37 -7.64 -17.75
CA ARG A 22 -0.44 -6.51 -17.65
C ARG A 22 0.41 -6.56 -16.39
N GLN A 23 -0.19 -6.86 -15.23
CA GLN A 23 0.56 -7.02 -13.98
C GLN A 23 1.61 -8.14 -14.06
N ARG A 24 1.31 -9.22 -14.77
CA ARG A 24 2.28 -10.31 -15.00
C ARG A 24 3.41 -9.87 -15.92
N GLU A 25 3.11 -9.19 -17.03
CA GLU A 25 4.14 -8.66 -17.93
C GLU A 25 5.08 -7.68 -17.22
N ASP A 26 4.54 -6.81 -16.38
CA ASP A 26 5.32 -5.87 -15.58
C ASP A 26 6.20 -6.58 -14.53
N ALA A 27 5.66 -7.63 -13.88
CA ALA A 27 6.42 -8.46 -12.94
C ALA A 27 7.51 -9.31 -13.63
N GLU A 28 7.28 -9.74 -14.87
CA GLU A 28 8.27 -10.49 -15.65
C GLU A 28 9.43 -9.59 -16.08
N ARG A 29 9.12 -8.34 -16.45
CA ARG A 29 10.10 -7.29 -16.83
C ARG A 29 10.84 -6.68 -15.64
N ALA A 30 10.40 -6.95 -14.42
CA ALA A 30 11.09 -6.48 -13.23
C ALA A 30 12.55 -6.97 -13.20
N PRO A 31 13.52 -6.08 -12.90
CA PRO A 31 14.93 -6.43 -12.88
C PRO A 31 15.20 -7.53 -11.84
N LEU A 32 16.23 -8.34 -12.07
CA LEU A 32 16.58 -9.45 -11.19
C LEU A 32 16.84 -9.00 -9.73
N SER A 33 17.33 -7.78 -9.54
CA SER A 33 17.49 -7.14 -8.23
C SER A 33 16.19 -7.06 -7.45
N ASP A 34 15.09 -6.72 -8.11
CA ASP A 34 13.79 -6.52 -7.47
C ASP A 34 13.19 -7.86 -7.07
N LYS A 35 13.38 -8.89 -7.89
CA LYS A 35 12.95 -10.27 -7.60
C LYS A 35 13.68 -10.84 -6.37
N VAL A 36 14.98 -10.55 -6.27
CA VAL A 36 15.80 -10.96 -5.11
C VAL A 36 15.39 -10.19 -3.86
N ALA A 37 15.26 -8.87 -3.95
CA ALA A 37 14.81 -8.03 -2.84
C ALA A 37 13.45 -8.50 -2.30
N ASP A 38 12.51 -8.83 -3.19
CA ASP A 38 11.18 -9.32 -2.81
C ASP A 38 11.19 -10.63 -2.04
N ARG A 39 12.10 -11.52 -2.42
CA ARG A 39 12.25 -12.81 -1.74
C ARG A 39 12.90 -12.64 -0.37
N ILE A 40 13.89 -11.75 -0.27
CA ILE A 40 14.56 -11.42 0.99
C ILE A 40 13.57 -10.73 1.93
N THR A 41 12.83 -9.72 1.49
CA THR A 41 11.79 -9.06 2.28
C THR A 41 10.80 -10.05 2.87
N ARG A 42 10.27 -10.96 2.03
CA ARG A 42 9.31 -11.97 2.48
C ARG A 42 9.92 -12.95 3.48
N PHE A 43 11.21 -13.27 3.34
CA PHE A 43 11.92 -14.15 4.25
C PHE A 43 12.21 -13.46 5.58
N THR A 44 12.84 -12.28 5.57
CA THR A 44 13.19 -11.50 6.76
C THR A 44 11.97 -11.06 7.56
N GLY A 45 10.84 -10.79 6.90
CA GLY A 45 9.57 -10.46 7.57
C GLY A 45 8.80 -11.64 8.14
N SER A 46 9.29 -12.88 8.01
CA SER A 46 8.58 -14.09 8.45
C SER A 46 8.97 -14.51 9.87
N MET A 47 8.01 -15.05 10.62
CA MET A 47 8.26 -15.66 11.92
C MET A 47 9.24 -16.86 11.84
N THR A 48 9.31 -17.51 10.67
CA THR A 48 10.26 -18.61 10.42
C THR A 48 11.71 -18.12 10.51
N PHE A 49 11.99 -16.92 10.03
CA PHE A 49 13.32 -16.31 10.09
C PHE A 49 13.77 -16.08 11.54
N VAL A 50 12.87 -15.56 12.37
CA VAL A 50 13.12 -15.30 13.80
C VAL A 50 13.42 -16.60 14.53
N VAL A 51 12.61 -17.64 14.32
CA VAL A 51 12.83 -18.96 14.95
C VAL A 51 14.15 -19.58 14.48
N LEU A 52 14.48 -19.48 13.19
CA LEU A 52 15.75 -19.97 12.65
C LEU A 52 16.94 -19.29 13.33
N HIS A 53 16.92 -17.97 13.50
CA HIS A 53 17.98 -17.22 14.18
C HIS A 53 18.09 -17.58 15.66
N LEU A 54 16.93 -17.71 16.33
CA LEU A 54 16.90 -18.10 17.73
C LEU A 54 17.52 -19.48 17.95
N VAL A 55 17.20 -20.44 17.09
CA VAL A 55 17.79 -21.79 17.13
C VAL A 55 19.27 -21.74 16.77
N LEU A 56 19.66 -21.02 15.72
CA LEU A 56 21.05 -20.95 15.26
C LEU A 56 21.96 -20.33 16.33
N PHE A 57 21.59 -19.16 16.87
CA PHE A 57 22.35 -18.53 17.95
C PHE A 57 22.26 -19.33 19.25
N GLY A 58 21.10 -19.92 19.57
CA GLY A 58 20.92 -20.78 20.74
C GLY A 58 21.82 -22.02 20.70
N VAL A 59 21.94 -22.67 19.54
CA VAL A 59 22.86 -23.80 19.33
C VAL A 59 24.31 -23.34 19.43
N TRP A 60 24.68 -22.22 18.79
CA TRP A 60 26.03 -21.67 18.87
C TRP A 60 26.45 -21.38 20.31
N ILE A 61 25.55 -20.74 21.09
CA ILE A 61 25.77 -20.45 22.50
C ILE A 61 25.88 -21.74 23.30
N SER A 62 24.98 -22.70 23.11
CA SER A 62 24.98 -23.98 23.84
C SER A 62 26.25 -24.79 23.61
N VAL A 63 26.77 -24.81 22.37
CA VAL A 63 28.05 -25.45 22.03
C VAL A 63 29.20 -24.75 22.76
N ASN A 64 29.29 -23.43 22.69
CA ASN A 64 30.39 -22.68 23.29
C ASN A 64 30.35 -22.61 24.82
N LEU A 65 29.17 -22.75 25.43
CA LEU A 65 29.02 -22.90 26.88
C LEU A 65 29.51 -24.27 27.38
N GLY A 66 29.69 -25.24 26.48
CA GLY A 66 30.13 -26.60 26.79
C GLY A 66 29.01 -27.51 27.27
N VAL A 67 27.75 -27.17 27.00
CA VAL A 67 26.58 -28.01 27.30
C VAL A 67 26.53 -29.25 26.39
N LEU A 68 27.11 -29.14 25.19
CA LEU A 68 27.25 -30.23 24.23
C LEU A 68 28.69 -30.80 24.27
N PRO A 69 28.91 -31.99 24.85
CA PRO A 69 30.25 -32.58 25.00
C PRO A 69 30.88 -33.09 23.69
N ILE A 70 30.20 -32.88 22.56
CA ILE A 70 30.56 -33.43 21.23
C ILE A 70 31.50 -32.49 20.47
N VAL A 71 31.54 -31.19 20.80
CA VAL A 71 32.28 -30.18 20.03
C VAL A 71 33.16 -29.33 20.96
N PRO A 72 34.45 -29.11 20.63
CA PRO A 72 35.31 -28.18 21.37
C PRO A 72 34.76 -26.74 21.33
N ARG A 73 34.97 -25.99 22.42
CA ARG A 73 34.65 -24.55 22.46
C ARG A 73 35.50 -23.80 21.44
N PHE A 74 34.87 -23.25 20.40
CA PHE A 74 35.57 -22.62 19.28
C PHE A 74 35.44 -21.09 19.25
N ASP A 75 34.43 -20.54 19.94
CA ASP A 75 34.19 -19.10 20.13
C ASP A 75 33.93 -18.80 21.63
N PRO A 76 34.95 -18.90 22.51
CA PRO A 76 34.77 -18.81 23.96
C PRO A 76 34.36 -17.40 24.45
N THR A 77 34.68 -16.37 23.66
CA THR A 77 34.40 -14.96 23.97
C THR A 77 33.17 -14.42 23.22
N PHE A 78 32.54 -15.24 22.37
CA PHE A 78 31.41 -14.86 21.52
C PHE A 78 31.69 -13.72 20.53
N VAL A 79 32.97 -13.40 20.30
CA VAL A 79 33.37 -12.29 19.41
C VAL A 79 33.05 -12.65 17.96
N ALA A 80 33.22 -13.92 17.56
CA ALA A 80 32.90 -14.34 16.19
C ALA A 80 31.38 -14.26 15.94
N LEU A 81 30.56 -14.74 16.89
CA LEU A 81 29.10 -14.61 16.82
C LEU A 81 28.68 -13.14 16.71
N ALA A 82 29.23 -12.26 17.55
CA ALA A 82 28.88 -10.84 17.56
C ALA A 82 29.25 -10.14 16.24
N MET A 83 30.41 -10.47 15.65
CA MET A 83 30.82 -9.92 14.37
C MET A 83 29.89 -10.36 13.24
N VAL A 84 29.57 -11.65 13.15
CA VAL A 84 28.67 -12.19 12.12
C VAL A 84 27.27 -11.59 12.26
N ALA A 85 26.72 -11.55 13.48
CA ALA A 85 25.40 -10.95 13.75
C ALA A 85 25.35 -9.45 13.40
N SER A 86 26.45 -8.72 13.64
CA SER A 86 26.52 -7.28 13.29
C SER A 86 26.51 -7.05 11.78
N VAL A 87 27.29 -7.83 11.03
CA VAL A 87 27.29 -7.75 9.56
C VAL A 87 25.92 -8.12 9.01
N GLU A 88 25.33 -9.21 9.51
CA GLU A 88 23.99 -9.65 9.13
C GLU A 88 22.93 -8.56 9.40
N ALA A 89 22.96 -7.93 10.57
CA ALA A 89 22.03 -6.86 10.92
C ALA A 89 22.10 -5.66 9.96
N ILE A 90 23.29 -5.27 9.49
CA ILE A 90 23.47 -4.20 8.50
C ILE A 90 22.80 -4.57 7.16
N PHE A 91 23.02 -5.80 6.68
CA PHE A 91 22.37 -6.30 5.47
C PHE A 91 20.86 -6.33 5.60
N LEU A 92 20.34 -6.89 6.70
CA LEU A 92 18.89 -6.93 6.97
C LEU A 92 18.28 -5.54 7.02
N SER A 93 18.91 -4.59 7.72
CA SER A 93 18.45 -3.20 7.79
C SER A 93 18.39 -2.55 6.42
N THR A 94 19.39 -2.78 5.58
CA THR A 94 19.42 -2.27 4.20
C THR A 94 18.32 -2.88 3.35
N PHE A 95 18.08 -4.20 3.45
CA PHE A 95 16.98 -4.85 2.73
C PHE A 95 15.61 -4.37 3.21
N VAL A 96 15.44 -4.18 4.52
CA VAL A 96 14.22 -3.59 5.09
C VAL A 96 14.03 -2.17 4.56
N LEU A 97 15.06 -1.33 4.52
CA LEU A 97 14.97 0.03 4.01
C LEU A 97 14.61 0.08 2.53
N ILE A 98 15.23 -0.79 1.70
CA ILE A 98 14.89 -0.92 0.28
C ILE A 98 13.41 -1.32 0.12
N SER A 99 12.95 -2.28 0.93
CA SER A 99 11.57 -2.72 0.91
C SER A 99 10.60 -1.62 1.34
N GLN A 100 10.94 -0.87 2.40
CA GLN A 100 10.16 0.27 2.89
C GLN A 100 10.07 1.36 1.82
N ASN A 101 11.18 1.72 1.18
CA ASN A 101 11.19 2.71 0.11
C ASN A 101 10.29 2.29 -1.06
N ARG A 102 10.33 1.01 -1.44
CA ARG A 102 9.45 0.47 -2.49
C ARG A 102 7.97 0.51 -2.10
N MET A 103 7.63 0.12 -0.87
CA MET A 103 6.26 0.21 -0.36
C MET A 103 5.78 1.66 -0.33
N ALA A 104 6.64 2.61 0.06
CA ALA A 104 6.32 4.03 0.05
C ALA A 104 6.01 4.54 -1.36
N THR A 105 6.82 4.19 -2.36
CA THR A 105 6.53 4.54 -3.77
C THR A 105 5.20 3.97 -4.27
N VAL A 106 4.87 2.73 -3.89
CA VAL A 106 3.58 2.12 -4.27
C VAL A 106 2.41 2.80 -3.54
N ALA A 107 2.58 3.14 -2.26
CA ALA A 107 1.57 3.84 -1.49
C ALA A 107 1.30 5.24 -2.06
N ASP A 108 2.34 5.97 -2.43
CA ASP A 108 2.26 7.30 -3.03
C ASP A 108 1.48 7.29 -4.35
N ARG A 109 1.79 6.34 -5.25
CA ARG A 109 1.03 6.15 -6.49
C ARG A 109 -0.44 5.80 -6.26
N ARG A 110 -0.76 5.04 -5.21
CA ARG A 110 -2.15 4.73 -4.87
C ARG A 110 -2.88 5.97 -4.38
N ALA A 111 -2.24 6.78 -3.53
CA ALA A 111 -2.82 8.03 -3.06
C ALA A 111 -3.13 9.00 -4.21
N ASP A 112 -2.24 9.13 -5.19
CA ASP A 112 -2.47 9.96 -6.39
C ASP A 112 -3.64 9.43 -7.26
N LEU A 113 -3.73 8.11 -7.44
CA LEU A 113 -4.87 7.50 -8.14
C LEU A 113 -6.20 7.71 -7.40
N ASP A 114 -6.20 7.53 -6.08
CA ASP A 114 -7.38 7.72 -5.25
C ASP A 114 -7.85 9.19 -5.29
N LEU A 115 -6.93 10.15 -5.27
CA LEU A 115 -7.23 11.57 -5.45
C LEU A 115 -7.88 11.83 -6.82
N HIS A 116 -7.28 11.33 -7.91
CA HIS A 116 -7.84 11.50 -9.26
C HIS A 116 -9.24 10.88 -9.41
N VAL A 117 -9.47 9.69 -8.84
CA VAL A 117 -10.79 9.05 -8.83
C VAL A 117 -11.79 9.88 -8.03
N GLY A 118 -11.37 10.46 -6.90
CA GLY A 118 -12.16 11.38 -6.09
C GLY A 118 -12.62 12.59 -6.91
N LEU A 119 -11.67 13.31 -7.53
CA LEU A 119 -11.94 14.48 -8.36
C LEU A 119 -12.86 14.17 -9.54
N LEU A 120 -12.64 13.03 -10.21
CA LEU A 120 -13.52 12.59 -11.30
C LEU A 120 -14.93 12.28 -10.81
N THR A 121 -15.04 11.62 -9.66
CA THR A 121 -16.34 11.28 -9.05
C THR A 121 -17.11 12.54 -8.68
N GLU A 122 -16.44 13.52 -8.10
CA GLU A 122 -17.01 14.84 -7.78
C GLU A 122 -17.51 15.55 -9.03
N HIS A 123 -16.67 15.63 -10.08
CA HIS A 123 -17.06 16.23 -11.36
C HIS A 123 -18.29 15.55 -12.00
N GLU A 124 -18.34 14.21 -11.99
CA GLU A 124 -19.49 13.48 -12.50
C GLU A 124 -20.73 13.64 -11.60
N LEU A 125 -20.55 13.76 -10.28
CA LEU A 125 -21.64 14.03 -9.34
C LEU A 125 -22.25 15.41 -9.58
N THR A 126 -21.44 16.44 -9.79
CA THR A 126 -21.92 17.80 -10.14
C THR A 126 -22.70 17.80 -11.46
N LYS A 127 -22.22 17.08 -12.48
CA LYS A 127 -22.97 16.92 -13.74
C LYS A 127 -24.30 16.21 -13.54
N LEU A 128 -24.32 15.15 -12.72
CA LEU A 128 -25.54 14.41 -12.41
C LEU A 128 -26.52 15.29 -11.63
N ALA A 129 -26.05 16.05 -10.64
CA ALA A 129 -26.85 17.02 -9.90
C ALA A 129 -27.48 18.04 -10.85
N GLY A 130 -26.70 18.66 -11.73
CA GLY A 130 -27.22 19.59 -12.74
C GLY A 130 -28.14 18.96 -13.79
N LEU A 131 -28.05 17.65 -14.03
CA LEU A 131 -29.03 16.93 -14.86
C LEU A 131 -30.34 16.69 -14.08
N VAL A 132 -30.26 16.32 -12.81
CA VAL A 132 -31.41 16.12 -11.92
C VAL A 132 -32.18 17.44 -11.73
N GLU A 133 -31.46 18.55 -11.52
CA GLU A 133 -32.05 19.89 -11.41
C GLU A 133 -32.86 20.27 -12.66
N ARG A 134 -32.28 20.09 -13.85
CA ARG A 134 -33.00 20.32 -15.12
C ARG A 134 -34.23 19.44 -15.30
N ILE A 135 -34.24 18.22 -14.73
CA ILE A 135 -35.41 17.34 -14.74
C ILE A 135 -36.46 17.84 -13.74
N ALA A 136 -36.05 18.25 -12.54
CA ALA A 136 -36.94 18.80 -11.51
C ALA A 136 -37.66 20.06 -12.01
N ASP A 137 -36.93 20.98 -12.65
CA ASP A 137 -37.47 22.17 -13.30
C ASP A 137 -38.52 21.82 -14.35
N ARG A 138 -38.25 20.79 -15.17
CA ARG A 138 -39.16 20.38 -16.24
C ARG A 138 -40.46 19.75 -15.70
N LEU A 139 -40.40 19.16 -14.51
CA LEU A 139 -41.52 18.52 -13.83
C LEU A 139 -42.27 19.46 -12.87
N ASP A 140 -41.86 20.73 -12.78
CA ASP A 140 -42.41 21.74 -11.84
C ASP A 140 -42.35 21.27 -10.37
N ILE A 141 -41.33 20.48 -10.05
CA ILE A 141 -41.07 20.04 -8.68
C ILE A 141 -40.36 21.19 -7.97
N ARG A 142 -41.10 21.94 -7.15
CA ARG A 142 -40.54 23.01 -6.33
C ARG A 142 -39.56 22.45 -5.31
N ALA A 143 -38.26 22.60 -5.59
CA ALA A 143 -37.18 22.34 -4.65
C ALA A 143 -37.00 23.52 -3.67
N ASP A 144 -38.09 23.95 -3.01
CA ASP A 144 -38.07 25.00 -1.98
C ASP A 144 -37.63 24.45 -0.60
N ASP A 145 -37.04 23.25 -0.55
CA ASP A 145 -36.53 22.67 0.69
C ASP A 145 -35.16 23.28 1.01
N PRO A 146 -34.96 23.94 2.17
CA PRO A 146 -33.70 24.56 2.55
C PRO A 146 -32.49 23.60 2.56
N GLU A 147 -32.72 22.28 2.58
CA GLU A 147 -31.68 21.24 2.48
C GLU A 147 -31.06 21.13 1.08
N PHE A 148 -31.78 21.49 0.00
CA PHE A 148 -31.24 21.50 -1.36
C PHE A 148 -30.39 22.75 -1.67
N ALA A 149 -30.61 23.85 -0.95
CA ALA A 149 -29.85 25.09 -1.12
C ALA A 149 -28.35 24.92 -0.82
N GLU A 150 -28.00 23.97 0.06
CA GLU A 150 -26.62 23.69 0.48
C GLU A 150 -25.84 22.85 -0.56
N ILE A 151 -26.54 22.08 -1.40
CA ILE A 151 -25.94 21.27 -2.48
C ILE A 151 -25.41 22.16 -3.63
N HIS A 152 -25.89 23.40 -3.75
CA HIS A 152 -25.46 24.36 -4.78
C HIS A 152 -24.13 25.06 -4.47
N ALA A 153 -23.54 24.82 -3.30
CA ALA A 153 -22.17 25.24 -3.03
C ALA A 153 -21.22 24.30 -3.77
N ASP A 154 -20.87 24.68 -5.00
CA ASP A 154 -19.79 24.06 -5.79
C ASP A 154 -18.49 24.21 -4.98
N VAL A 155 -18.16 23.21 -4.17
CA VAL A 155 -16.89 23.21 -3.43
C VAL A 155 -15.83 22.85 -4.45
N GLU A 156 -15.18 23.86 -5.03
CA GLU A 156 -14.09 23.60 -5.96
C GLU A 156 -12.99 22.80 -5.24
N PRO A 157 -12.51 21.69 -5.80
CA PRO A 157 -11.54 20.82 -5.13
C PRO A 157 -10.24 21.53 -4.70
N VAL A 158 -9.87 22.61 -5.41
CA VAL A 158 -8.74 23.48 -5.04
C VAL A 158 -8.97 24.16 -3.69
N GLN A 159 -10.20 24.59 -3.40
CA GLN A 159 -10.54 25.25 -2.13
C GLN A 159 -10.46 24.26 -0.96
N VAL A 160 -10.71 22.96 -1.18
CA VAL A 160 -10.52 21.91 -0.16
C VAL A 160 -9.04 21.69 0.12
N LEU A 161 -8.21 21.64 -0.93
CA LEU A 161 -6.76 21.47 -0.76
C LEU A 161 -6.14 22.66 -0.01
N ASP A 162 -6.52 23.88 -0.38
CA ASP A 162 -6.08 25.11 0.30
C ASP A 162 -6.54 25.12 1.78
N ALA A 163 -7.79 24.73 2.06
CA ALA A 163 -8.31 24.63 3.42
C ALA A 163 -7.62 23.54 4.27
N LEU A 164 -7.22 22.42 3.65
CA LEU A 164 -6.49 21.35 4.33
C LEU A 164 -5.05 21.77 4.67
N ASP A 165 -4.38 22.50 3.78
CA ASP A 165 -3.04 23.06 4.02
C ASP A 165 -3.06 24.13 5.11
N GLU A 166 -4.11 24.95 5.16
CA GLU A 166 -4.30 25.96 6.19
C GLU A 166 -4.57 25.31 7.56
N SER A 167 -5.42 24.28 7.62
CA SER A 167 -5.67 23.52 8.87
C SER A 167 -4.44 22.75 9.37
N ARG A 168 -3.62 22.23 8.45
CA ARG A 168 -2.36 21.54 8.80
C ARG A 168 -1.34 22.50 9.42
N LYS A 169 -1.23 23.72 8.88
CA LYS A 169 -0.39 24.80 9.44
C LYS A 169 -0.87 25.25 10.82
N GLU A 170 -2.18 25.43 11.01
CA GLU A 170 -2.75 25.80 12.33
C GLU A 170 -2.50 24.73 13.41
N LYS A 171 -2.50 23.45 13.04
CA LYS A 171 -2.24 22.33 13.96
C LYS A 171 -0.75 22.03 14.16
N GLY A 172 0.15 22.73 13.47
CA GLY A 172 1.60 22.55 13.61
C GLY A 172 2.08 21.15 13.19
N ILE A 173 1.42 20.53 12.21
CA ILE A 173 1.78 19.22 11.66
C ILE A 173 2.53 19.45 10.35
N ASP A 174 3.76 19.97 10.45
CA ASP A 174 4.73 20.04 9.35
C ASP A 174 5.93 19.14 9.67
#